data_AF-A0A7W0WZ27-F1
#
_entry.id   AF-A0A7W0WZ27-F1
#
_cell.length_a   1.000
_cell.length_b   1.000
_cell.length_c   1.000
_cell.angle_alpha   90.00
_cell.angle_beta   90.00
_cell.angle_gamma   90.00
#
_symmetry.space_group_name_H-M   'P 1'
#
loop_
_entity.id
_entity.type
_entity.pdbx_description
1 polymer ?
#
loop_
_entity_poly.entity_id
_entity_poly.type
_entity_poly.pdbx_seq_one_letter_code
_entity_poly.pdbx_strand_id
1 'polypeptide(L)'
;MTTSTAITGSGVFHPEHVLENEELCVAFNEFVRRENVKNAAAIEAGTMAALKPSSPEFIEKASGIKRRYVMDKTGVLDPDRMCPNIPARSDEQISVQAEFAVKSIERALAAAGRVGEDVDLVVCGASMMQRQY
;
A
#
# COMPACT_ATOMS: atom_id res chain seq x y z
N MET A 1 -23.28 -33.57 11.23
CA MET A 1 -21.82 -33.67 11.40
C MET A 1 -21.27 -32.26 11.45
N THR A 2 -20.71 -31.83 12.58
CA THR A 2 -19.91 -30.60 12.63
C THR A 2 -18.50 -30.98 12.22
N THR A 3 -18.06 -30.54 11.06
CA THR A 3 -16.63 -30.57 10.72
C THR A 3 -15.90 -29.73 11.76
N SER A 4 -14.86 -30.30 12.38
CA SER A 4 -13.99 -29.59 13.31
C SER A 4 -13.08 -28.64 12.52
N THR A 5 -13.64 -27.51 12.06
CA THR A 5 -12.94 -26.49 11.29
C THR A 5 -12.42 -25.41 12.24
N ALA A 6 -11.13 -25.07 12.14
CA ALA A 6 -10.49 -24.06 12.97
C ALA A 6 -9.44 -23.26 12.18
N ILE A 7 -9.18 -22.03 12.62
CA ILE A 7 -7.99 -21.26 12.21
C ILE A 7 -6.85 -21.70 13.12
N THR A 8 -5.90 -22.47 12.58
CA THR A 8 -4.80 -23.06 13.37
C THR A 8 -3.50 -22.27 13.29
N GLY A 9 -3.41 -21.29 12.39
CA GLY A 9 -2.23 -20.43 12.24
C GLY A 9 -2.57 -19.17 11.45
N SER A 10 -1.81 -18.11 11.69
CA SER A 10 -1.88 -16.86 10.92
C SER A 10 -0.48 -16.33 10.71
N GLY A 11 -0.28 -15.61 9.60
CA GLY A 11 1.00 -15.06 9.23
C GLY A 11 0.80 -13.72 8.57
N VAL A 12 1.63 -12.75 8.94
CA VAL A 12 1.59 -11.39 8.40
C VAL A 12 2.96 -11.05 7.85
N PHE A 13 2.96 -10.44 6.66
CA PHE A 13 4.11 -9.74 6.11
C PHE A 13 3.72 -8.29 5.84
N HIS A 14 4.63 -7.38 6.14
CA HIS A 14 4.59 -6.02 5.64
C HIS A 14 5.98 -5.65 5.10
N PRO A 15 6.08 -4.74 4.12
CA PRO A 15 7.36 -4.24 3.66
C PRO A 15 8.05 -3.43 4.76
N GLU A 16 9.36 -3.26 4.63
CA GLU A 16 10.20 -2.64 5.67
C GLU A 16 10.03 -1.12 5.74
N HIS A 17 9.64 -0.48 4.63
CA HIS A 17 9.52 0.97 4.60
C HIS A 17 8.28 1.44 5.35
N VAL A 18 8.53 2.22 6.41
CA VAL A 18 7.51 2.96 7.14
C VAL A 18 7.41 4.36 6.55
N LEU A 19 6.19 4.77 6.21
CA LEU A 19 5.85 6.11 5.75
C LEU A 19 5.05 6.82 6.85
N GLU A 20 5.69 7.81 7.47
CA GLU A 20 5.08 8.63 8.52
C GLU A 20 4.13 9.68 7.92
N ASN A 21 3.16 10.16 8.71
CA ASN A 21 2.22 11.19 8.26
C ASN A 21 2.92 12.50 7.89
N GLU A 22 3.98 12.87 8.61
CA GLU A 22 4.77 14.08 8.40
C GLU A 22 5.40 14.06 7.00
N GLU A 23 6.06 12.97 6.63
CA GLU A 23 6.69 12.80 5.33
C GLU A 23 5.67 12.85 4.20
N LEU A 24 4.55 12.14 4.38
CA LEU A 24 3.45 12.13 3.43
C LEU A 24 2.85 13.54 3.23
N CYS A 25 2.66 14.29 4.31
CA CYS A 25 2.14 15.66 4.23
C CYS A 25 3.14 16.61 3.59
N VAL A 26 4.44 16.47 3.84
CA VAL A 26 5.47 17.28 3.17
C VAL A 26 5.41 17.09 1.65
N ALA A 27 5.42 15.84 1.18
CA ALA A 27 5.35 15.55 -0.26
C ALA A 27 4.04 16.04 -0.88
N PHE A 28 2.90 15.75 -0.24
CA PHE A 28 1.58 16.16 -0.73
C PHE A 28 1.42 17.69 -0.76
N ASN A 29 1.90 18.40 0.25
CA ASN A 29 1.77 19.86 0.30
C ASN A 29 2.66 20.55 -0.74
N GLU A 30 3.81 19.98 -1.06
CA GLU A 30 4.63 20.47 -2.17
C GLU A 30 3.95 20.24 -3.53
N PHE A 31 3.35 19.07 -3.74
CA PHE A 31 2.52 18.81 -4.92
C PHE A 31 1.37 19.83 -5.04
N VAL A 32 0.61 20.05 -3.95
CA VAL A 32 -0.47 21.04 -3.88
C VAL A 32 0.03 22.44 -4.25
N ARG A 33 1.17 22.85 -3.70
CA ARG A 33 1.77 24.15 -4.00
C ARG A 33 2.11 24.28 -5.48
N ARG A 34 2.77 23.29 -6.07
CA ARG A 34 3.16 23.28 -7.50
C ARG A 34 1.94 23.34 -8.42
N GLU A 35 0.93 22.51 -8.17
CA GLU A 35 -0.28 22.47 -8.98
C GLU A 35 -1.10 23.76 -8.85
N ASN A 36 -1.20 24.36 -7.66
CA ASN A 36 -1.89 25.64 -7.51
C ASN A 36 -1.16 26.78 -8.24
N VAL A 37 0.18 26.82 -8.21
CA VAL A 37 0.97 27.81 -8.98
C VAL A 37 0.77 27.62 -10.48
N LYS A 38 0.87 26.37 -10.95
CA LYS A 38 0.68 26.01 -12.36
C LYS A 38 -0.71 26.39 -12.88
N ASN A 39 -1.74 26.26 -12.05
CA ASN A 39 -3.14 26.53 -12.41
C ASN A 39 -3.66 27.89 -11.90
N ALA A 40 -2.78 28.82 -11.51
CA ALA A 40 -3.16 30.07 -10.84
C ALA A 40 -4.21 30.89 -11.61
N ALA A 41 -4.07 31.00 -12.95
CA ALA A 41 -5.02 31.74 -13.77
C ALA A 41 -6.43 31.10 -13.79
N ALA A 42 -6.51 29.77 -13.85
CA ALA A 42 -7.78 29.05 -13.82
C ALA A 42 -8.48 29.17 -12.46
N ILE A 43 -7.68 29.22 -11.38
CA ILE A 43 -8.13 29.43 -10.00
C ILE A 43 -8.67 30.86 -9.83
N GLU A 44 -7.93 31.87 -10.30
CA GLU A 44 -8.35 33.28 -10.24
C GLU A 44 -9.63 33.53 -11.05
N ALA A 45 -9.76 32.89 -12.22
CA ALA A 45 -10.97 32.94 -13.03
C ALA A 45 -12.17 32.15 -12.45
N GLY A 46 -11.99 31.43 -11.33
CA GLY A 46 -13.04 30.65 -10.69
C GLY A 46 -13.45 29.38 -11.46
N THR A 47 -12.69 29.00 -12.49
CA THR A 47 -12.94 27.80 -13.31
C THR A 47 -12.37 26.53 -12.70
N MET A 48 -11.49 26.68 -11.71
CA MET A 48 -10.89 25.58 -10.95
C MET A 48 -10.78 25.96 -9.48
N ALA A 49 -11.05 25.01 -8.58
CA ALA A 49 -10.80 25.21 -7.16
C ALA A 49 -9.32 24.99 -6.83
N ALA A 50 -8.75 25.84 -5.97
CA ALA A 50 -7.43 25.60 -5.42
C ALA A 50 -7.40 24.30 -4.60
N LEU A 51 -6.36 23.50 -4.79
CA LEU A 51 -6.07 22.34 -3.96
C LEU A 51 -5.75 22.79 -2.53
N LYS A 52 -6.19 22.02 -1.54
CA LYS A 52 -5.95 22.30 -0.12
C LYS A 52 -4.78 21.45 0.40
N PRO A 53 -3.91 22.00 1.26
CA PRO A 53 -2.88 21.21 1.92
C PRO A 53 -3.51 20.24 2.93
N SER A 54 -2.72 19.26 3.35
CA SER A 54 -3.03 18.32 4.43
C SER A 54 -2.10 18.55 5.64
N SER A 55 -2.42 17.92 6.76
CA SER A 55 -1.57 17.89 7.95
C SER A 55 -1.63 16.54 8.66
N PRO A 56 -0.58 16.17 9.43
CA PRO A 56 -0.60 14.94 10.25
C PRO A 56 -1.77 14.90 11.24
N GLU A 57 -2.10 16.04 11.87
CA GLU A 57 -3.20 16.14 12.83
C GLU A 57 -4.55 15.91 12.17
N PHE A 58 -4.73 16.38 10.94
CA PHE A 58 -5.94 16.09 10.15
C PHE A 58 -6.06 14.60 9.88
N ILE A 59 -4.99 13.94 9.43
CA ILE A 59 -5.01 12.50 9.14
C ILE A 59 -5.32 11.69 10.40
N GLU A 60 -4.64 11.98 11.51
CA GLU A 60 -4.86 11.27 12.77
C GLU A 60 -6.28 11.50 13.29
N LYS A 61 -6.79 12.74 13.26
CA LYS A 61 -8.16 13.04 13.71
C LYS A 61 -9.22 12.35 12.85
N ALA A 62 -9.01 12.29 11.54
CA ALA A 62 -9.98 11.73 10.60
C ALA A 62 -10.01 10.18 10.60
N SER A 63 -8.91 9.52 10.98
CA SER A 63 -8.75 8.07 10.76
C SER A 63 -8.07 7.29 11.89
N GLY A 64 -7.41 7.96 12.83
CA GLY A 64 -6.50 7.35 13.81
C GLY A 64 -5.17 6.86 13.23
N ILE A 65 -4.94 6.98 11.91
CA ILE A 65 -3.72 6.50 11.26
C ILE A 65 -2.57 7.47 11.54
N LYS A 66 -1.46 6.93 12.03
CA LYS A 66 -0.21 7.67 12.27
C LYS A 66 0.86 7.40 11.21
N ARG A 67 0.89 6.17 10.69
CA ARG A 67 1.88 5.68 9.73
C ARG A 67 1.35 4.52 8.91
N ARG A 68 2.01 4.19 7.81
CA ARG A 68 1.72 2.99 7.00
C ARG A 68 3.00 2.35 6.47
N TYR A 69 2.92 1.05 6.18
CA TYR A 69 3.98 0.36 5.45
C TYR A 69 3.75 0.50 3.94
N VAL A 70 4.81 0.77 3.19
CA VAL A 70 4.77 0.93 1.73
C VAL A 70 5.86 0.12 1.06
N MET A 71 5.63 -0.29 -0.18
CA MET A 71 6.62 -1.03 -0.97
C MET A 71 7.76 -0.17 -1.48
N ASP A 72 7.44 1.05 -1.89
CA ASP A 72 8.43 2.03 -2.31
C ASP A 72 8.02 3.36 -1.69
N LYS A 73 8.92 3.89 -0.87
CA LYS A 73 8.74 5.19 -0.23
C LYS A 73 9.18 6.33 -1.15
N THR A 74 10.15 6.09 -2.03
CA THR A 74 10.78 7.12 -2.84
C THR A 74 9.82 7.72 -3.87
N GLY A 75 9.10 6.88 -4.62
CA GLY A 75 8.14 7.34 -5.62
C GLY A 75 6.86 7.90 -5.00
N VAL A 76 6.44 7.38 -3.85
CA VAL A 76 5.29 7.92 -3.11
C VAL A 76 5.58 9.33 -2.57
N LEU A 77 6.81 9.60 -2.16
CA LEU A 77 7.23 10.89 -1.62
C LEU A 77 7.74 11.89 -2.67
N ASP A 78 7.81 11.49 -3.94
CA ASP A 78 8.20 12.38 -5.03
C ASP A 78 6.98 13.22 -5.49
N PRO A 79 6.98 14.55 -5.29
CA PRO A 79 5.86 15.41 -5.67
C PRO A 79 5.55 15.43 -7.17
N ASP A 80 6.50 15.05 -8.03
CA ASP A 80 6.30 14.98 -9.48
C ASP A 80 5.72 13.61 -9.92
N ARG A 81 5.71 12.61 -9.03
CA ARG A 81 5.25 11.25 -9.31
C ARG A 81 4.04 10.81 -8.50
N MET A 82 4.07 11.03 -7.18
CA MET A 82 3.00 10.71 -6.22
C MET A 82 2.49 9.25 -6.27
N CYS A 83 3.34 8.29 -6.68
CA CYS A 83 3.00 6.87 -6.74
C CYS A 83 4.25 5.95 -6.68
N PRO A 84 4.12 4.68 -6.22
CA PRO A 84 5.27 3.79 -6.08
C PRO A 84 6.05 3.53 -7.38
N ASN A 85 7.37 3.34 -7.27
CA ASN A 85 8.25 2.81 -8.30
C ASN A 85 8.27 1.27 -8.23
N ILE A 86 7.31 0.62 -8.87
CA ILE A 86 7.27 -0.85 -8.95
C ILE A 86 7.56 -1.24 -10.41
N PRO A 87 8.76 -1.75 -10.73
CA PRO A 87 9.09 -2.17 -12.08
C PRO A 87 8.31 -3.44 -12.46
N ALA A 88 8.07 -3.61 -13.76
CA ALA A 88 7.59 -4.87 -14.30
C ALA A 88 8.60 -6.00 -13.99
N ARG A 89 8.08 -7.20 -13.80
CA ARG A 89 8.85 -8.44 -13.63
C ARG A 89 8.55 -9.36 -14.81
N SER A 90 9.51 -10.17 -15.25
CA SER A 90 9.24 -11.17 -16.29
C SER A 90 8.40 -12.32 -15.75
N ASP A 91 7.80 -13.11 -16.63
CA ASP A 91 6.95 -14.24 -16.24
C ASP A 91 7.73 -15.35 -15.49
N GLU A 92 9.05 -15.39 -15.64
CA GLU A 92 9.94 -16.30 -14.90
C GLU A 92 10.21 -15.84 -13.46
N GLN A 93 9.83 -14.61 -13.11
CA GLN A 93 10.00 -14.05 -11.78
C GLN A 93 8.68 -14.07 -11.01
N ILE A 94 8.75 -14.35 -9.71
CA ILE A 94 7.57 -14.25 -8.85
C ILE A 94 7.01 -12.82 -8.87
N SER A 95 5.70 -12.67 -9.01
CA SER A 95 5.04 -11.35 -8.94
C SER A 95 5.17 -10.75 -7.53
N VAL A 96 5.01 -9.43 -7.42
CA VAL A 96 5.10 -8.73 -6.13
C VAL A 96 4.00 -9.23 -5.17
N GLN A 97 2.77 -9.42 -5.66
CA GLN A 97 1.67 -9.93 -4.86
C GLN A 97 1.91 -11.37 -4.40
N ALA A 98 2.43 -12.23 -5.28
CA ALA A 98 2.76 -13.62 -4.92
C ALA A 98 3.90 -13.67 -3.90
N GLU A 99 4.93 -12.81 -4.03
CA GLU A 99 6.01 -12.70 -3.06
C GLU A 99 5.50 -12.31 -1.66
N PHE A 100 4.56 -11.38 -1.58
CA PHE A 100 3.88 -10.99 -0.34
C PHE A 100 3.09 -12.13 0.30
N ALA A 101 2.35 -12.86 -0.54
CA ALA A 101 1.55 -13.99 -0.11
C ALA A 101 2.44 -15.09 0.47
N VAL A 102 3.51 -15.50 -0.24
CA VAL A 102 4.45 -16.54 0.21
C VAL A 102 5.05 -16.18 1.56
N LYS A 103 5.56 -14.95 1.74
CA LYS A 103 6.14 -14.48 3.02
C LYS A 103 5.14 -14.47 4.19
N SER A 104 3.84 -14.40 3.91
CA SER A 104 2.79 -14.48 4.93
C SER A 104 2.38 -15.94 5.18
N ILE A 105 2.27 -16.74 4.12
CA ILE A 105 1.89 -18.16 4.15
C ILE A 105 2.93 -18.98 4.91
N GLU A 106 4.22 -18.78 4.66
CA GLU A 106 5.30 -19.49 5.38
C GLU A 106 5.19 -19.30 6.90
N ARG A 107 4.85 -18.09 7.35
CA ARG A 107 4.62 -17.79 8.78
C ARG A 107 3.35 -18.44 9.30
N ALA A 108 2.28 -18.46 8.50
CA ALA A 108 1.02 -19.09 8.88
C ALA A 108 1.16 -20.62 9.01
N LEU A 109 1.87 -21.26 8.08
CA LEU A 109 2.19 -22.69 8.10
C LEU A 109 3.05 -23.05 9.31
N ALA A 110 4.10 -22.26 9.57
CA ALA A 110 4.93 -22.43 10.76
C ALA A 110 4.12 -22.30 12.06
N ALA A 111 3.25 -21.29 12.16
CA ALA A 111 2.37 -21.11 13.32
C ALA A 111 1.38 -22.27 13.50
N ALA A 112 0.94 -22.88 12.40
CA ALA A 112 0.06 -24.06 12.41
C ALA A 112 0.79 -25.40 12.62
N GLY A 113 2.13 -25.41 12.60
CA GLY A 113 2.92 -26.65 12.61
C GLY A 113 2.68 -27.51 11.37
N ARG A 114 2.51 -26.89 10.20
CA ARG A 114 2.20 -27.54 8.92
C ARG A 114 3.23 -27.21 7.85
N VAL A 115 3.25 -27.99 6.79
CA VAL A 115 4.06 -27.76 5.59
C VAL A 115 3.18 -27.53 4.36
N GLY A 116 3.78 -27.08 3.26
CA GLY A 116 3.02 -26.75 2.04
C GLY A 116 2.30 -27.96 1.43
N GLU A 117 2.88 -29.15 1.58
CA GLU A 117 2.31 -30.42 1.12
C GLU A 117 1.00 -30.80 1.85
N ASP A 118 0.74 -30.21 3.01
CA ASP A 118 -0.51 -30.43 3.78
C ASP A 118 -1.68 -29.55 3.26
N VAL A 119 -1.47 -28.70 2.25
CA VAL A 119 -2.45 -27.70 1.80
C VAL A 119 -3.14 -28.15 0.51
N ASP A 120 -4.43 -28.49 0.62
CA ASP A 120 -5.25 -28.92 -0.53
C ASP A 120 -5.82 -27.74 -1.35
N LEU A 121 -5.94 -26.56 -0.75
CA LEU A 121 -6.59 -25.39 -1.37
C LEU A 121 -5.92 -24.09 -0.96
N VAL A 122 -5.65 -23.24 -1.96
CA VAL A 122 -5.19 -21.85 -1.77
C VAL A 122 -6.25 -20.90 -2.32
N VAL A 123 -6.69 -19.96 -1.50
CA VAL A 123 -7.63 -18.89 -1.90
C VAL A 123 -6.92 -17.55 -1.81
N CYS A 124 -6.75 -16.87 -2.95
CA CYS A 124 -6.26 -15.49 -2.96
C CYS A 124 -7.43 -14.52 -2.75
N GLY A 125 -7.69 -14.16 -1.50
CA GLY A 125 -8.71 -13.17 -1.13
C GLY A 125 -8.09 -11.78 -0.92
N ALA A 126 -8.20 -10.90 -1.92
CA ALA A 126 -7.70 -9.52 -1.85
C ALA A 126 -8.66 -8.55 -2.56
N SER A 127 -8.59 -7.25 -2.23
CA SER A 127 -9.41 -6.22 -2.89
C SER A 127 -8.99 -5.92 -4.33
N MET A 128 -7.76 -6.28 -4.71
CA MET A 128 -7.21 -6.10 -6.04
C MET A 128 -6.20 -7.21 -6.35
N MET A 129 -6.23 -7.73 -7.57
CA MET A 129 -5.19 -8.63 -8.08
C MET A 129 -4.13 -7.81 -8.82
N GLN A 130 -2.86 -8.20 -8.68
CA GLN A 130 -1.79 -7.60 -9.48
C GLN A 130 -2.11 -7.80 -10.96
N ARG A 131 -2.02 -6.71 -11.73
CA ARG A 131 -2.32 -6.73 -13.16
C ARG A 131 -1.30 -7.61 -13.89
N GLN A 132 -1.76 -8.36 -14.89
CA GLN A 132 -1.02 -9.42 -15.59
C GLN A 132 -0.12 -8.91 -16.73
N TYR A 133 0.39 -7.68 -16.67
CA TYR A 133 1.20 -7.10 -17.74
C TYR A 133 2.53 -6.54 -17.21
#